data_AF-F8N9E4-F1
#
_entry.id   AF-F8N9E4-F1
#
_cell.length_a   1.000
_cell.length_b   1.000
_cell.length_c   1.000
_cell.angle_alpha   90.00
_cell.angle_beta   90.00
_cell.angle_gamma   90.00
#
_symmetry.space_group_name_H-M   'P 1'
#
loop_
_entity.id
_entity.type
_entity.pdbx_description
1 polymer ?
#
loop_
_entity_poly.entity_id
_entity_poly.type
_entity_poly.pdbx_seq_one_letter_code
_entity_poly.pdbx_strand_id
1 'polypeptide(L)'
;MYKITITDRTLHFKQPAGTSRGVYFTRHSYFLTLTDSEQPGIKGVGECAPLPDLSCDAIPEYERILRELCRLTEQLGHIPYDTLRPYPSMLFGLETAFAQLQAQGSSRLFDTPFARGEEGIPINGLVWMGNYEEMLRRLEDKMGQGFHCVKLKIGAIDFDHELALVRHIRERFGPKEIELRLDANGGFTPQEALQRLETLARYDIHSIEQPIRQHQWADMARLCCESPIPIALDEELIGVNTTDMKASILDTIRPQYIILKPSLHGGMRGSEEWIGMARERGIGSWMTSALESNIGLNAIAHLCAKVYGPAISLPQGLGTGLLFTDNIAMPLKIKGDRLWTEDSMDSFLEEWHDDSPTVTVRTSGSTGHPKPLRVEKSRMLASARTTCDYLQLQPGQTALLCMKMGYIAGKMMVVRSLERRLKLITVAPDGHPLATLVGQPAPHFAAMVPLQVYNSLQVAEERQMLRQITHLIIGGGSIDADMERQLRDFPNAVWSTYGMTETLSHIALRRISGPEASLWYTPMRGRQRQAQRRRLPRD
;
A
#
# COMPACT_ATOMS: atom_id res chain seq x y z
N MET A 1 -30.44 5.50 -4.87
CA MET A 1 -30.28 5.32 -6.34
C MET A 1 -28.83 5.60 -6.68
N TYR A 2 -28.20 4.67 -7.40
CA TYR A 2 -26.78 4.78 -7.72
C TYR A 2 -26.51 5.76 -8.85
N LYS A 3 -25.38 6.46 -8.75
CA LYS A 3 -24.81 7.30 -9.79
C LYS A 3 -23.31 7.09 -9.91
N ILE A 4 -22.83 6.91 -11.13
CA ILE A 4 -21.46 6.58 -11.51
C ILE A 4 -20.91 7.70 -12.39
N THR A 5 -19.87 8.37 -11.93
CA THR A 5 -19.09 9.32 -12.74
C THR A 5 -17.82 8.66 -13.23
N ILE A 6 -17.50 8.88 -14.50
CA ILE A 6 -16.26 8.38 -15.13
C ILE A 6 -15.30 9.55 -15.30
N THR A 7 -14.08 9.37 -14.81
CA THR A 7 -12.93 10.24 -15.09
C THR A 7 -11.78 9.38 -15.59
N ASP A 8 -10.82 9.95 -16.30
CA ASP A 8 -9.63 9.23 -16.75
C ASP A 8 -8.34 9.95 -16.35
N ARG A 9 -7.24 9.20 -16.34
CA ARG A 9 -5.91 9.74 -16.05
C ARG A 9 -4.83 8.94 -16.75
N THR A 10 -3.81 9.64 -17.23
CA THR A 10 -2.55 9.05 -17.67
C THR A 10 -1.53 9.18 -16.54
N LEU A 11 -1.05 8.03 -16.06
CA LEU A 11 0.00 7.90 -15.05
C LEU A 11 1.35 7.67 -15.72
N HIS A 12 2.44 8.09 -15.07
CA HIS A 12 3.79 8.07 -15.62
C HIS A 12 4.69 7.13 -14.81
N PHE A 13 5.28 6.13 -15.45
CA PHE A 13 6.14 5.18 -14.76
C PHE A 13 7.43 5.84 -14.25
N LYS A 14 7.83 5.54 -13.01
CA LYS A 14 9.13 5.95 -12.43
C LYS A 14 10.31 5.36 -13.21
N GLN A 15 10.14 4.13 -13.66
CA GLN A 15 11.07 3.42 -14.53
C GLN A 15 10.23 2.78 -15.65
N PRO A 16 10.61 2.93 -16.93
CA PRO A 16 9.86 2.35 -18.03
C PRO A 16 9.62 0.85 -17.82
N ALA A 17 8.38 0.41 -17.96
CA ALA A 17 8.01 -0.98 -17.74
C ALA A 17 8.25 -1.79 -19.01
N GLY A 18 9.32 -2.58 -19.02
CA GLY A 18 9.64 -3.50 -20.13
C GLY A 18 8.79 -4.76 -20.10
N THR A 19 8.06 -5.02 -21.18
CA THR A 19 7.31 -6.27 -21.39
C THR A 19 7.75 -6.94 -22.68
N SER A 20 7.32 -8.20 -22.88
CA SER A 20 7.51 -8.91 -24.15
C SER A 20 6.87 -8.20 -25.36
N ARG A 21 6.02 -7.19 -25.12
CA ARG A 21 5.23 -6.45 -26.12
C ARG A 21 5.74 -5.02 -26.33
N GLY A 22 6.78 -4.60 -25.61
CA GLY A 22 7.34 -3.26 -25.71
C GLY A 22 7.59 -2.61 -24.35
N VAL A 23 8.00 -1.34 -24.40
CA VAL A 23 8.32 -0.53 -23.22
C VAL A 23 7.21 0.48 -22.96
N TYR A 24 6.57 0.39 -21.80
CA TYR A 24 5.55 1.33 -21.38
C TYR A 24 6.16 2.48 -20.57
N PHE A 25 5.90 3.70 -21.02
CA PHE A 25 6.29 4.94 -20.32
C PHE A 25 5.12 5.54 -19.54
N THR A 26 3.90 5.25 -19.98
CA THR A 26 2.66 5.74 -19.37
C THR A 26 1.63 4.62 -19.25
N ARG A 27 0.66 4.82 -18.36
CA ARG A 27 -0.53 3.98 -18.20
C ARG A 27 -1.77 4.84 -18.16
N HIS A 28 -2.65 4.69 -19.14
CA HIS A 28 -3.97 5.31 -19.14
C HIS A 28 -4.95 4.43 -18.36
N SER A 29 -5.80 5.03 -17.54
CA SER A 29 -6.78 4.32 -16.72
C SER A 29 -8.02 5.18 -16.51
N TYR A 30 -9.17 4.52 -16.42
CA TYR A 30 -10.44 5.13 -16.10
C TYR A 30 -10.78 4.87 -14.64
N PHE A 31 -11.44 5.83 -13.99
CA PHE A 31 -11.84 5.77 -12.59
C PHE A 31 -13.34 5.97 -12.50
N LEU A 32 -13.99 5.07 -11.78
CA LEU A 32 -15.42 5.07 -11.55
C LEU A 32 -15.69 5.58 -10.15
N THR A 33 -16.37 6.71 -10.02
CA THR A 33 -16.86 7.21 -8.73
C THR A 33 -18.34 6.86 -8.60
N LEU A 34 -18.65 5.89 -7.76
CA LEU A 34 -19.99 5.44 -7.41
C LEU A 34 -20.50 6.20 -6.17
N THR A 35 -21.73 6.69 -6.23
CA THR A 35 -22.45 7.34 -5.12
C THR A 35 -23.86 6.78 -5.03
N ASP A 36 -24.46 6.85 -3.84
CA ASP A 36 -25.85 6.45 -3.59
C ASP A 36 -26.63 7.61 -2.98
N SER A 37 -27.79 7.94 -3.56
CA SER A 37 -28.68 8.98 -3.01
C SER A 37 -29.11 8.72 -1.57
N GLU A 38 -29.16 7.44 -1.16
CA GLU A 38 -29.53 7.04 0.20
C GLU A 38 -28.37 7.17 1.20
N GLN A 39 -27.13 7.33 0.72
CA GLN A 39 -25.93 7.51 1.55
C GLN A 39 -25.14 8.76 1.14
N PRO A 40 -25.69 9.98 1.36
CA PRO A 40 -25.03 11.21 0.96
C PRO A 40 -23.64 11.37 1.59
N GLY A 41 -22.65 11.69 0.77
CA GLY A 41 -21.26 11.88 1.21
C GLY A 41 -20.39 10.63 1.19
N ILE A 42 -21.00 9.44 1.08
CA ILE A 42 -20.27 8.18 0.90
C ILE A 42 -20.06 7.93 -0.60
N LYS A 43 -18.84 7.57 -0.98
CA LYS A 43 -18.49 7.24 -2.36
C LYS A 43 -17.57 6.03 -2.42
N GLY A 44 -17.74 5.23 -3.47
CA GLY A 44 -16.80 4.20 -3.85
C GLY A 44 -16.01 4.60 -5.10
N VAL A 45 -14.73 4.27 -5.14
CA VAL A 45 -13.86 4.54 -6.30
C VAL A 45 -13.24 3.24 -6.77
N GLY A 46 -13.43 2.93 -8.04
CA GLY A 46 -12.78 1.81 -8.70
C GLY A 46 -11.96 2.24 -9.90
N GLU A 47 -11.04 1.37 -10.31
CA GLU A 47 -10.14 1.60 -11.44
C GLU A 47 -10.41 0.57 -12.53
N CYS A 48 -10.67 1.06 -13.75
CA CYS A 48 -10.64 0.27 -14.96
C CYS A 48 -9.32 0.56 -15.69
N ALA A 49 -8.38 -0.37 -15.61
CA ALA A 49 -7.05 -0.23 -16.18
C ALA A 49 -6.83 -1.26 -17.31
N PRO A 50 -7.39 -1.06 -18.52
CA PRO A 50 -7.04 -1.91 -19.64
C PRO A 50 -5.55 -1.72 -19.98
N LEU A 51 -4.85 -2.81 -20.30
CA LEU A 51 -3.48 -2.78 -20.76
C LEU A 51 -3.45 -3.05 -22.28
N PRO A 52 -2.94 -2.11 -23.10
CA PRO A 52 -2.81 -2.30 -24.54
C PRO A 52 -2.03 -3.57 -24.87
N ASP A 53 -2.47 -4.27 -25.92
CA ASP A 53 -1.87 -5.53 -26.44
C ASP A 53 -1.92 -6.74 -25.48
N LEU A 54 -2.60 -6.61 -24.33
CA LEU A 54 -2.78 -7.71 -23.39
C LEU A 54 -4.23 -7.91 -22.95
N SER A 55 -4.91 -6.84 -22.54
CA SER A 55 -6.29 -6.94 -22.07
C SER A 55 -7.23 -7.32 -23.21
N CYS A 56 -8.07 -8.33 -23.01
CA CYS A 56 -9.07 -8.74 -24.00
C CYS A 56 -10.14 -7.67 -24.24
N ASP A 57 -10.28 -6.72 -23.31
CA ASP A 57 -11.16 -5.57 -23.42
C ASP A 57 -10.43 -4.28 -23.79
N ALA A 58 -9.14 -4.27 -24.11
CA ALA A 58 -8.48 -3.08 -24.67
C ALA A 58 -8.87 -2.88 -26.15
N ILE A 59 -10.09 -2.39 -26.38
CA ILE A 59 -10.71 -2.22 -27.71
C ILE A 59 -10.99 -0.74 -28.06
N PRO A 60 -11.09 -0.36 -29.35
CA PRO A 60 -11.33 1.03 -29.74
C PRO A 60 -12.59 1.66 -29.13
N GLU A 61 -13.64 0.86 -28.92
CA GLU A 61 -14.92 1.31 -28.36
C GLU A 61 -14.95 1.32 -26.83
N TYR A 62 -13.81 1.12 -26.15
CA TYR A 62 -13.73 0.94 -24.69
C TYR A 62 -14.52 1.98 -23.91
N GLU A 63 -14.26 3.26 -24.18
CA GLU A 63 -14.89 4.36 -23.44
C GLU A 63 -16.40 4.41 -23.67
N ARG A 64 -16.86 4.19 -24.90
CA ARG A 64 -18.28 4.17 -25.23
C ARG A 64 -18.99 3.04 -24.48
N ILE A 65 -18.41 1.83 -24.52
CA ILE A 65 -18.95 0.65 -23.84
C ILE A 65 -18.92 0.84 -22.32
N LEU A 66 -17.84 1.37 -21.75
CA LEU A 66 -17.76 1.68 -20.33
C LEU A 66 -18.89 2.64 -19.89
N ARG A 67 -19.14 3.70 -20.65
CA ARG A 67 -20.23 4.65 -20.39
C ARG A 67 -21.61 3.98 -20.50
N GLU A 68 -21.80 3.04 -21.41
CA GLU A 68 -23.05 2.28 -21.55
C GLU A 68 -23.26 1.31 -20.37
N LEU A 69 -22.23 0.57 -19.98
CA LEU A 69 -22.29 -0.38 -18.88
C LEU A 69 -22.44 0.29 -17.51
N CYS A 70 -21.81 1.45 -17.31
CA CYS A 70 -22.06 2.26 -16.11
C CYS A 70 -23.52 2.73 -16.04
N ARG A 71 -24.08 3.25 -17.14
CA ARG A 71 -25.51 3.65 -17.20
C ARG A 71 -26.45 2.47 -16.95
N LEU A 72 -26.15 1.30 -17.52
CA LEU A 72 -26.91 0.09 -17.26
C LEU A 72 -26.85 -0.32 -15.78
N THR A 73 -25.67 -0.23 -15.16
CA THR A 73 -25.47 -0.52 -13.74
C THR A 73 -26.27 0.44 -12.85
N GLU A 74 -26.31 1.73 -13.18
CA GLU A 74 -27.16 2.72 -12.48
C GLU A 74 -28.64 2.37 -12.58
N GLN A 75 -29.11 2.01 -13.79
CA GLN A 75 -30.51 1.66 -14.06
C GLN A 75 -30.96 0.38 -13.32
N LEU A 76 -30.10 -0.63 -13.30
CA LEU A 76 -30.38 -1.91 -12.65
C LEU A 76 -30.21 -1.86 -11.13
N GLY A 77 -29.46 -0.90 -10.61
CA GLY A 77 -29.12 -0.82 -9.19
C GLY A 77 -28.20 -1.96 -8.71
N HIS A 78 -27.55 -2.67 -9.63
CA HIS A 78 -26.57 -3.72 -9.33
C HIS A 78 -25.68 -3.99 -10.55
N ILE A 79 -24.55 -4.67 -10.34
CA ILE A 79 -23.60 -5.00 -11.41
C ILE A 79 -24.21 -6.07 -12.34
N PRO A 80 -24.38 -5.81 -13.65
CA PRO A 80 -24.85 -6.80 -14.62
C PRO A 80 -23.73 -7.76 -15.01
N TYR A 81 -23.43 -8.72 -14.13
CA TYR A 81 -22.29 -9.63 -14.26
C TYR A 81 -22.21 -10.37 -15.60
N ASP A 82 -23.33 -10.86 -16.12
CA ASP A 82 -23.32 -11.60 -17.40
C ASP A 82 -22.95 -10.69 -18.59
N THR A 83 -23.42 -9.44 -18.59
CA THR A 83 -23.10 -8.44 -19.63
C THR A 83 -21.65 -7.96 -19.53
N LEU A 84 -21.13 -7.82 -18.30
CA LEU A 84 -19.77 -7.37 -18.02
C LEU A 84 -18.71 -8.48 -18.15
N ARG A 85 -19.12 -9.74 -18.26
CA ARG A 85 -18.20 -10.89 -18.35
C ARG A 85 -17.11 -10.76 -19.42
N PRO A 86 -17.35 -10.20 -20.63
CA PRO A 86 -16.31 -9.99 -21.64
C PRO A 86 -15.33 -8.85 -21.32
N TYR A 87 -15.63 -8.00 -20.33
CA TYR A 87 -14.94 -6.74 -20.03
C TYR A 87 -14.32 -6.75 -18.62
N PRO A 88 -13.27 -7.57 -18.38
CA PRO A 88 -12.73 -7.82 -17.06
C PRO A 88 -12.23 -6.56 -16.34
N SER A 89 -11.62 -5.61 -17.05
CA SER A 89 -11.12 -4.38 -16.44
C SER A 89 -12.27 -3.45 -16.03
N MET A 90 -13.34 -3.40 -16.83
CA MET A 90 -14.55 -2.63 -16.50
C MET A 90 -15.30 -3.24 -15.31
N LEU A 91 -15.42 -4.58 -15.31
CA LEU A 91 -16.04 -5.32 -14.21
C LEU A 91 -15.25 -5.12 -12.91
N PHE A 92 -13.92 -5.23 -12.96
CA PHE A 92 -13.06 -5.01 -11.81
C PHE A 92 -13.21 -3.59 -11.24
N GLY A 93 -13.27 -2.58 -12.11
CA GLY A 93 -13.52 -1.20 -11.69
C GLY A 93 -14.87 -1.03 -11.00
N LEU A 94 -15.95 -1.61 -11.54
CA LEU A 94 -17.26 -1.57 -10.90
C LEU A 94 -17.27 -2.30 -9.55
N GLU A 95 -16.76 -3.53 -9.49
CA GLU A 95 -16.70 -4.29 -8.24
C GLU A 95 -15.89 -3.58 -7.17
N THR A 96 -14.78 -2.93 -7.54
CA THR A 96 -13.97 -2.14 -6.61
C THR A 96 -14.76 -0.94 -6.07
N ALA A 97 -15.45 -0.20 -6.94
CA ALA A 97 -16.27 0.93 -6.52
C ALA A 97 -17.43 0.49 -5.60
N PHE A 98 -18.11 -0.61 -5.93
CA PHE A 98 -19.16 -1.18 -5.07
C PHE A 98 -18.60 -1.66 -3.72
N ALA A 99 -17.46 -2.35 -3.71
CA ALA A 99 -16.83 -2.82 -2.48
C ALA A 99 -16.46 -1.64 -1.56
N GLN A 100 -15.90 -0.56 -2.11
CA GLN A 100 -15.59 0.63 -1.32
C GLN A 100 -16.85 1.33 -0.80
N LEU A 101 -17.91 1.43 -1.61
CA LEU A 101 -19.19 1.99 -1.16
C LEU A 101 -19.78 1.16 -0.01
N GLN A 102 -19.75 -0.17 -0.13
CA GLN A 102 -20.21 -1.11 0.92
C GLN A 102 -19.36 -0.98 2.19
N ALA A 103 -18.05 -0.73 2.04
CA ALA A 103 -17.14 -0.40 3.13
C ALA A 103 -17.30 1.05 3.66
N GLN A 104 -18.45 1.68 3.44
CA GLN A 104 -18.77 3.04 3.90
C GLN A 104 -17.77 4.10 3.41
N GLY A 105 -17.29 3.92 2.18
CA GLY A 105 -16.30 4.78 1.55
C GLY A 105 -14.87 4.43 1.89
N SER A 106 -14.63 3.44 2.75
CA SER A 106 -13.30 3.11 3.21
C SER A 106 -12.44 2.43 2.16
N SER A 107 -11.19 2.88 2.06
CA SER A 107 -10.15 2.18 1.28
C SER A 107 -9.86 0.75 1.79
N ARG A 108 -10.36 0.38 2.98
CA ARG A 108 -10.29 -0.98 3.53
C ARG A 108 -11.49 -1.81 3.09
N LEU A 109 -11.42 -2.38 1.89
CA LEU A 109 -12.59 -2.94 1.20
C LEU A 109 -13.26 -4.13 1.93
N PHE A 110 -12.47 -4.95 2.62
CA PHE A 110 -12.94 -6.15 3.31
C PHE A 110 -12.31 -6.24 4.70
N ASP A 111 -13.05 -6.72 5.69
CA ASP A 111 -12.53 -6.93 7.04
C ASP A 111 -11.62 -8.18 7.11
N THR A 112 -10.31 -7.95 6.99
CA THR A 112 -9.27 -8.99 7.05
C THR A 112 -8.11 -8.55 7.95
N PRO A 113 -7.25 -9.46 8.44
CA PRO A 113 -6.06 -9.07 9.18
C PRO A 113 -5.14 -8.12 8.40
N PHE A 114 -5.03 -8.29 7.07
CA PHE A 114 -4.35 -7.34 6.19
C PHE A 114 -4.99 -5.95 6.27
N ALA A 115 -6.32 -5.84 6.14
CA ALA A 115 -7.04 -4.56 6.18
C ALA A 115 -6.89 -3.83 7.52
N ARG A 116 -6.80 -4.58 8.62
CA ARG A 116 -6.54 -4.05 9.97
C ARG A 116 -5.05 -3.77 10.24
N GLY A 117 -4.18 -4.04 9.26
CA GLY A 117 -2.73 -3.87 9.34
C GLY A 117 -2.07 -4.80 10.37
N GLU A 118 -2.69 -5.94 10.68
CA GLU A 118 -2.22 -6.95 11.64
C GLU A 118 -1.16 -7.86 11.01
N GLU A 119 -1.29 -8.14 9.71
CA GLU A 119 -0.32 -8.91 8.93
C GLU A 119 -0.06 -8.25 7.57
N GLY A 120 1.09 -8.57 6.97
CA GLY A 120 1.41 -8.18 5.59
C GLY A 120 1.36 -9.37 4.65
N ILE A 121 0.96 -9.13 3.40
CA ILE A 121 0.91 -10.14 2.34
C ILE A 121 2.34 -10.33 1.82
N PRO A 122 2.92 -11.55 1.81
CA PRO A 122 4.23 -11.78 1.21
C PRO A 122 4.17 -11.50 -0.28
N ILE A 123 5.20 -10.84 -0.79
CA ILE A 123 5.31 -10.38 -2.18
C ILE A 123 6.66 -10.75 -2.77
N ASN A 124 6.71 -11.01 -4.07
CA ASN A 124 7.98 -11.14 -4.77
C ASN A 124 8.53 -9.77 -5.17
N GLY A 125 9.85 -9.63 -5.14
CA GLY A 125 10.56 -8.51 -5.74
C GLY A 125 10.61 -8.66 -7.25
N LEU A 126 10.40 -7.56 -7.97
CA LEU A 126 10.63 -7.53 -9.42
C LEU A 126 12.07 -7.08 -9.68
N VAL A 127 12.81 -7.90 -10.41
CA VAL A 127 14.13 -7.56 -10.92
C VAL A 127 14.02 -7.40 -12.43
N TRP A 128 14.19 -6.18 -12.91
CA TRP A 128 14.19 -5.89 -14.35
C TRP A 128 15.44 -6.48 -15.00
N MET A 129 15.29 -6.96 -16.24
CA MET A 129 16.41 -7.45 -17.04
C MET A 129 17.40 -6.34 -17.37
N GLY A 130 18.66 -6.72 -17.49
CA GLY A 130 19.80 -5.85 -17.77
C GLY A 130 21.04 -6.71 -17.96
N ASN A 131 22.21 -6.09 -17.99
CA ASN A 131 23.45 -6.88 -17.94
C ASN A 131 23.63 -7.53 -16.55
N TYR A 132 24.59 -8.45 -16.44
CA TYR A 132 24.84 -9.18 -15.19
C TYR A 132 25.05 -8.26 -13.98
N GLU A 133 25.87 -7.22 -14.11
CA GLU A 133 26.18 -6.30 -13.01
C GLU A 133 24.96 -5.49 -12.56
N GLU A 134 24.14 -5.03 -13.51
CA GLU A 134 22.91 -4.29 -13.23
C GLU A 134 21.89 -5.16 -12.51
N MET A 135 21.69 -6.39 -12.99
CA MET A 135 20.75 -7.32 -12.36
C MET A 135 21.22 -7.75 -10.98
N LEU A 136 22.51 -8.04 -10.82
CA LEU A 136 23.09 -8.40 -9.54
C LEU A 136 22.90 -7.28 -8.52
N ARG A 137 23.18 -6.04 -8.91
CA ARG A 137 22.94 -4.86 -8.07
C ARG A 137 21.47 -4.71 -7.69
N ARG A 138 20.55 -4.83 -8.66
CA ARG A 138 19.10 -4.78 -8.40
C ARG A 138 18.65 -5.88 -7.44
N LEU A 139 19.23 -7.07 -7.56
CA LEU A 139 18.93 -8.20 -6.70
C LEU A 139 19.49 -8.00 -5.29
N GLU A 140 20.73 -7.52 -5.15
CA GLU A 140 21.33 -7.11 -3.88
C GLU A 140 20.51 -6.01 -3.19
N ASP A 141 20.05 -5.01 -3.94
CA ASP A 141 19.17 -3.96 -3.42
C ASP A 141 17.86 -4.55 -2.87
N LYS A 142 17.30 -5.56 -3.54
CA LYS A 142 16.09 -6.27 -3.08
C LYS A 142 16.37 -7.11 -1.84
N MET A 143 17.47 -7.83 -1.81
CA MET A 143 17.91 -8.59 -0.63
C MET A 143 18.13 -7.65 0.57
N GLY A 144 18.79 -6.50 0.35
CA GLY A 144 18.99 -5.47 1.37
C GLY A 144 17.67 -4.82 1.84
N GLN A 145 16.64 -4.81 0.99
CA GLN A 145 15.28 -4.44 1.37
C GLN A 145 14.53 -5.55 2.13
N GLY A 146 15.09 -6.76 2.24
CA GLY A 146 14.52 -7.91 2.95
C GLY A 146 13.63 -8.81 2.09
N PHE A 147 13.80 -8.80 0.76
CA PHE A 147 13.08 -9.72 -0.14
C PHE A 147 13.66 -11.14 -0.11
N HIS A 148 12.79 -12.15 0.05
CA HIS A 148 13.18 -13.57 -0.01
C HIS A 148 12.67 -14.29 -1.27
N CYS A 149 11.89 -13.61 -2.12
CA CYS A 149 11.40 -14.15 -3.38
C CYS A 149 11.56 -13.09 -4.46
N VAL A 150 12.12 -13.45 -5.61
CA VAL A 150 12.24 -12.54 -6.76
C VAL A 150 11.79 -13.21 -8.04
N LYS A 151 11.21 -12.40 -8.92
CA LYS A 151 10.78 -12.80 -10.26
C LYS A 151 11.76 -12.24 -11.30
N LEU A 152 12.30 -13.14 -12.13
CA LEU A 152 13.19 -12.84 -13.25
C LEU A 152 12.48 -13.15 -14.56
N LYS A 153 12.68 -12.32 -15.58
CA LYS A 153 12.17 -12.59 -16.92
C LYS A 153 13.23 -13.33 -17.74
N ILE A 154 12.81 -14.26 -18.58
CA ILE A 154 13.66 -15.02 -19.51
C ILE A 154 12.93 -15.23 -20.84
N GLY A 155 13.56 -15.87 -21.81
CA GLY A 155 12.97 -16.18 -23.11
C GLY A 155 12.80 -14.97 -24.04
N ALA A 156 13.39 -13.82 -23.68
CA ALA A 156 13.29 -12.59 -24.47
C ALA A 156 14.55 -12.30 -25.29
N ILE A 157 15.69 -12.88 -24.90
CA ILE A 157 16.99 -12.73 -25.57
C ILE A 157 17.64 -14.12 -25.78
N ASP A 158 18.97 -14.17 -25.76
CA ASP A 158 19.75 -15.39 -25.79
C ASP A 158 19.62 -16.18 -24.49
N PHE A 159 19.08 -17.40 -24.59
CA PHE A 159 18.83 -18.29 -23.45
C PHE A 159 20.12 -18.67 -22.71
N ASP A 160 21.26 -18.81 -23.40
CA ASP A 160 22.52 -19.17 -22.74
C ASP A 160 23.02 -18.04 -21.84
N HIS A 161 22.81 -16.79 -22.26
CA HIS A 161 23.09 -15.63 -21.40
C HIS A 161 22.13 -15.55 -20.21
N GLU A 162 20.83 -15.76 -20.41
CA GLU A 162 19.84 -15.79 -19.32
C GLU A 162 20.14 -16.91 -18.31
N LEU A 163 20.54 -18.09 -18.79
CA LEU A 163 20.94 -19.21 -17.97
C LEU A 163 22.21 -18.91 -17.16
N ALA A 164 23.21 -18.27 -17.78
CA ALA A 164 24.42 -17.85 -17.08
C ALA A 164 24.10 -16.86 -15.95
N LEU A 165 23.12 -15.97 -16.16
CA LEU A 165 22.65 -15.04 -15.13
C LEU A 165 21.99 -15.78 -13.96
N VAL A 166 21.09 -16.74 -14.23
CA VAL A 166 20.47 -17.59 -13.20
C VAL A 166 21.54 -18.36 -12.42
N ARG A 167 22.53 -18.93 -13.11
CA ARG A 167 23.67 -19.62 -12.48
C ARG A 167 24.42 -18.70 -11.53
N HIS A 168 24.83 -17.52 -11.97
CA HIS A 168 25.59 -16.60 -11.14
C HIS A 168 24.78 -16.11 -9.92
N ILE A 169 23.46 -15.92 -10.05
CA ILE A 169 22.59 -15.62 -8.90
C ILE A 169 22.65 -16.77 -7.89
N ARG A 170 22.56 -18.02 -8.34
CA ARG A 170 22.61 -19.20 -7.46
C ARG A 170 23.97 -19.49 -6.85
N GLU A 171 25.05 -19.15 -7.54
CA GLU A 171 26.41 -19.21 -6.97
C GLU A 171 26.58 -18.23 -5.80
N ARG A 172 25.84 -17.12 -5.83
CA ARG A 172 25.92 -16.07 -4.81
C ARG A 172 24.89 -16.21 -3.68
N PHE A 173 23.69 -16.66 -4.01
CA PHE A 173 22.57 -16.78 -3.08
C PHE A 173 21.98 -18.18 -3.12
N GLY A 174 22.05 -18.86 -1.98
CA GLY A 174 21.50 -20.20 -1.83
C GLY A 174 19.97 -20.23 -1.92
N PRO A 175 19.38 -21.41 -2.16
CA PRO A 175 17.93 -21.58 -2.28
C PRO A 175 17.16 -21.20 -1.01
N LYS A 176 17.79 -21.29 0.16
CA LYS A 176 17.21 -20.87 1.44
C LYS A 176 17.22 -19.35 1.65
N GLU A 177 18.06 -18.63 0.91
CA GLU A 177 18.17 -17.17 1.01
C GLU A 177 17.18 -16.50 0.05
N ILE A 178 17.02 -17.06 -1.16
CA ILE A 178 16.16 -16.47 -2.18
C ILE A 178 15.43 -17.53 -3.02
N GLU A 179 14.12 -17.46 -3.01
CA GLU A 179 13.24 -18.16 -3.95
C GLU A 179 13.30 -17.45 -5.32
N LEU A 180 13.57 -18.20 -6.39
CA LEU A 180 13.58 -17.67 -7.75
C LEU A 180 12.36 -18.16 -8.52
N ARG A 181 11.61 -17.22 -9.10
CA ARG A 181 10.57 -17.48 -10.10
C ARG A 181 11.02 -16.93 -11.44
N LEU A 182 10.77 -17.70 -12.49
CA LEU A 182 11.09 -17.31 -13.86
C LEU A 182 9.81 -17.00 -14.62
N ASP A 183 9.88 -16.10 -15.59
CA ASP A 183 8.77 -15.75 -16.47
C ASP A 183 9.26 -15.68 -17.90
N ALA A 184 8.78 -16.60 -18.72
CA ALA A 184 9.17 -16.71 -20.11
C ALA A 184 8.26 -15.91 -21.06
N ASN A 185 7.11 -15.42 -20.59
CA ASN A 185 6.09 -14.71 -21.39
C ASN A 185 5.79 -15.40 -22.75
N GLY A 186 5.75 -16.73 -22.76
CA GLY A 186 5.54 -17.57 -23.95
C GLY A 186 6.72 -17.63 -24.92
N GLY A 187 7.93 -17.30 -24.47
CA GLY A 187 9.12 -17.13 -25.31
C GLY A 187 9.75 -18.42 -25.82
N PHE A 188 9.46 -19.59 -25.22
CA PHE A 188 10.01 -20.85 -25.71
C PHE A 188 9.13 -21.46 -26.80
N THR A 189 9.76 -22.19 -27.73
CA THR A 189 9.05 -23.07 -28.64
C THR A 189 8.65 -24.38 -27.94
N PRO A 190 7.52 -25.04 -28.30
CA PRO A 190 7.13 -26.32 -27.72
C PRO A 190 8.20 -27.42 -27.80
N GLN A 191 9.02 -27.39 -28.84
CA GLN A 191 10.07 -28.38 -29.10
C GLN A 191 11.27 -28.23 -28.16
N GLU A 192 11.63 -27.00 -27.80
CA GLU A 192 12.81 -26.74 -26.95
C GLU A 192 12.47 -26.55 -25.46
N ALA A 193 11.19 -26.27 -25.15
CA ALA A 193 10.78 -25.87 -23.82
C ALA A 193 11.18 -26.89 -22.74
N LEU A 194 10.94 -28.18 -22.96
CA LEU A 194 11.28 -29.22 -21.99
C LEU A 194 12.79 -29.26 -21.69
N GLN A 195 13.63 -29.24 -22.74
CA GLN A 195 15.09 -29.24 -22.58
C GLN A 195 15.59 -28.01 -21.80
N ARG A 196 15.00 -26.83 -22.06
CA ARG A 196 15.32 -25.61 -21.31
C ARG A 196 14.91 -25.73 -19.84
N LEU A 197 13.74 -26.30 -19.56
CA LEU A 197 13.24 -26.55 -18.20
C LEU A 197 14.13 -27.53 -17.42
N GLU A 198 14.58 -28.61 -18.06
CA GLU A 198 15.56 -29.55 -17.47
C GLU A 198 16.88 -28.88 -17.13
N THR A 199 17.32 -27.94 -17.96
CA THR A 199 18.56 -27.20 -17.73
C THR A 199 18.40 -26.21 -16.57
N LEU A 200 17.27 -25.52 -16.50
CA LEU A 200 16.93 -24.59 -15.42
C LEU A 200 16.72 -25.30 -14.07
N ALA A 201 16.25 -26.56 -14.08
CA ALA A 201 15.92 -27.30 -12.86
C ALA A 201 17.13 -27.52 -11.92
N ARG A 202 18.36 -27.40 -12.45
CA ARG A 202 19.60 -27.48 -11.69
C ARG A 202 19.79 -26.32 -10.70
N TYR A 203 18.99 -25.28 -10.83
CA TYR A 203 19.13 -24.00 -10.12
C TYR A 203 18.02 -23.74 -9.11
N ASP A 204 17.32 -24.77 -8.63
CA ASP A 204 16.29 -24.66 -7.58
C ASP A 204 15.28 -23.53 -7.87
N ILE A 205 14.61 -23.66 -9.01
CA ILE A 205 13.61 -22.70 -9.47
C ILE A 205 12.25 -23.10 -8.90
N HIS A 206 11.56 -22.17 -8.24
CA HIS A 206 10.24 -22.44 -7.67
C HIS A 206 9.19 -22.71 -8.74
N SER A 207 9.14 -21.85 -9.76
CA SER A 207 8.17 -21.96 -10.85
C SER A 207 8.63 -21.19 -12.08
N ILE A 208 8.14 -21.62 -13.23
CA ILE A 208 8.22 -20.89 -14.50
C ILE A 208 6.83 -20.47 -14.98
N GLU A 209 6.68 -19.18 -15.25
CA GLU A 209 5.45 -18.56 -15.76
C GLU A 209 5.44 -18.60 -17.29
N GLN A 210 4.34 -19.11 -17.83
CA GLN A 210 4.00 -19.21 -19.25
C GLN A 210 5.23 -19.57 -20.14
N PRO A 211 5.72 -20.82 -20.13
CA PRO A 211 6.91 -21.20 -20.92
C PRO A 211 6.72 -21.04 -22.44
N ILE A 212 5.55 -21.43 -22.95
CA ILE A 212 5.21 -21.37 -24.39
C ILE A 212 3.99 -20.46 -24.63
N ARG A 213 3.83 -19.99 -25.87
CA ARG A 213 2.67 -19.16 -26.27
C ARG A 213 1.34 -19.85 -25.96
N GLN A 214 0.35 -19.03 -25.65
CA GLN A 214 -1.03 -19.45 -25.37
C GLN A 214 -1.70 -20.19 -26.55
N HIS A 215 -2.80 -20.88 -26.27
CA HIS A 215 -3.59 -21.66 -27.23
C HIS A 215 -2.90 -22.93 -27.79
N GLN A 216 -1.83 -23.37 -27.15
CA GLN A 216 -1.11 -24.62 -27.45
C GLN A 216 -1.38 -25.66 -26.37
N TRP A 217 -2.66 -25.94 -26.07
CA TRP A 217 -3.05 -26.68 -24.86
C TRP A 217 -2.47 -28.08 -24.77
N ALA A 218 -2.37 -28.80 -25.90
CA ALA A 218 -1.77 -30.14 -25.92
C ALA A 218 -0.28 -30.11 -25.55
N ASP A 219 0.48 -29.16 -26.11
CA ASP A 219 1.90 -28.98 -25.77
C ASP A 219 2.08 -28.47 -24.35
N MET A 220 1.26 -27.52 -23.89
CA MET A 220 1.31 -27.02 -22.52
C MET A 220 0.95 -28.13 -21.51
N ALA A 221 -0.03 -28.97 -21.81
CA ALA A 221 -0.39 -30.13 -20.98
C ALA A 221 0.77 -31.13 -20.89
N ARG A 222 1.43 -31.42 -22.02
CA ARG A 222 2.65 -32.25 -22.03
C ARG A 222 3.73 -31.65 -21.14
N LEU A 223 3.99 -30.35 -21.27
CA LEU A 223 4.97 -29.65 -20.44
C LEU A 223 4.60 -29.68 -18.95
N CYS A 224 3.33 -29.45 -18.59
CA CYS A 224 2.89 -29.51 -17.19
C CYS A 224 3.03 -30.92 -16.59
N CYS A 225 2.92 -31.97 -17.42
CA CYS A 225 3.10 -33.35 -17.03
C CYS A 225 4.58 -33.75 -16.88
N GLU A 226 5.44 -33.28 -17.77
CA GLU A 226 6.84 -33.73 -17.89
C GLU A 226 7.86 -32.79 -17.24
N SER A 227 7.50 -31.52 -17.03
CA SER A 227 8.44 -30.51 -16.55
C SER A 227 8.97 -30.82 -15.15
N PRO A 228 10.30 -30.73 -14.93
CA PRO A 228 10.90 -30.81 -13.61
C PRO A 228 10.68 -29.54 -12.76
N ILE A 229 10.21 -28.45 -13.37
CA ILE A 229 9.90 -27.18 -12.70
C ILE A 229 8.38 -26.95 -12.75
N PRO A 230 7.73 -26.58 -11.65
CA PRO A 230 6.31 -26.21 -11.65
C PRO A 230 5.98 -25.12 -12.66
N ILE A 231 4.96 -25.34 -13.49
CA ILE A 231 4.48 -24.37 -14.48
C ILE A 231 3.31 -23.57 -13.93
N ALA A 232 3.36 -22.26 -14.14
CA ALA A 232 2.28 -21.33 -13.82
C ALA A 232 1.69 -20.71 -15.09
N LEU A 233 0.36 -20.78 -15.24
CA LEU A 233 -0.33 -20.14 -16.38
C LEU A 233 -0.59 -18.65 -16.09
N ASP A 234 -0.25 -17.79 -17.05
CA ASP A 234 -0.56 -16.35 -17.03
C ASP A 234 -1.36 -15.97 -18.27
N GLU A 235 -0.70 -15.77 -19.42
CA GLU A 235 -1.38 -15.37 -20.66
C GLU A 235 -2.46 -16.35 -21.13
N GLU A 236 -2.35 -17.64 -20.80
CA GLU A 236 -3.34 -18.66 -21.15
C GLU A 236 -4.74 -18.38 -20.59
N LEU A 237 -4.82 -17.64 -19.47
CA LEU A 237 -6.07 -17.40 -18.75
C LEU A 237 -6.81 -16.15 -19.24
N ILE A 238 -6.13 -15.29 -20.01
CA ILE A 238 -6.65 -13.98 -20.41
C ILE A 238 -7.77 -14.14 -21.43
N GLY A 239 -8.89 -13.44 -21.21
CA GLY A 239 -10.08 -13.52 -22.05
C GLY A 239 -10.96 -14.75 -21.78
N VAL A 240 -10.56 -15.64 -20.88
CA VAL A 240 -11.33 -16.82 -20.48
C VAL A 240 -12.22 -16.45 -19.30
N ASN A 241 -13.42 -15.99 -19.63
CA ASN A 241 -14.34 -15.42 -18.64
C ASN A 241 -15.58 -16.29 -18.35
N THR A 242 -15.78 -17.41 -19.05
CA THR A 242 -16.88 -18.36 -18.79
C THR A 242 -16.42 -19.54 -17.95
N THR A 243 -17.26 -19.99 -17.01
CA THR A 243 -16.98 -21.11 -16.11
C THR A 243 -16.59 -22.39 -16.84
N ASP A 244 -17.26 -22.72 -17.94
CA ASP A 244 -17.03 -23.96 -18.69
C ASP A 244 -15.66 -23.95 -19.37
N MET A 245 -15.24 -22.77 -19.86
CA MET A 245 -13.93 -22.61 -20.48
C MET A 245 -12.82 -22.61 -19.42
N LYS A 246 -13.07 -22.00 -18.25
CA LYS A 246 -12.15 -22.10 -17.09
C LYS A 246 -11.90 -23.55 -16.72
N ALA A 247 -12.97 -24.34 -16.55
CA ALA A 247 -12.88 -25.76 -16.25
C ALA A 247 -12.12 -26.52 -17.36
N SER A 248 -12.47 -26.28 -18.63
CA SER A 248 -11.82 -26.92 -19.79
C SER A 248 -10.31 -26.72 -19.80
N ILE A 249 -9.83 -25.50 -19.52
CA ILE A 249 -8.39 -25.20 -19.45
C ILE A 249 -7.73 -25.96 -18.29
N LEU A 250 -8.29 -25.88 -17.08
CA LEU A 250 -7.70 -26.54 -15.91
C LEU A 250 -7.68 -28.06 -16.07
N ASP A 251 -8.74 -28.64 -16.62
CA ASP A 251 -8.88 -30.10 -16.81
C ASP A 251 -7.96 -30.64 -17.92
N THR A 252 -7.70 -29.82 -18.95
CA THR A 252 -6.84 -30.18 -20.08
C THR A 252 -5.35 -29.98 -19.75
N ILE A 253 -4.98 -28.79 -19.27
CA ILE A 253 -3.57 -28.41 -19.09
C ILE A 253 -3.01 -28.94 -17.76
N ARG A 254 -3.83 -28.96 -16.70
CA ARG A 254 -3.44 -29.39 -15.34
C ARG A 254 -2.12 -28.75 -14.86
N PRO A 255 -2.02 -27.41 -14.88
CA PRO A 255 -0.81 -26.72 -14.42
C PRO A 255 -0.59 -26.90 -12.92
N GLN A 256 0.64 -26.68 -12.45
CA GLN A 256 0.90 -26.65 -11.01
C GLN A 256 0.35 -25.36 -10.38
N TYR A 257 0.35 -24.26 -11.12
CA TYR A 257 -0.15 -22.97 -10.65
C TYR A 257 -0.93 -22.18 -11.71
N ILE A 258 -1.79 -21.27 -11.26
CA ILE A 258 -2.39 -20.21 -12.07
C ILE A 258 -2.12 -18.82 -11.47
N ILE A 259 -1.98 -17.82 -12.34
CA ILE A 259 -1.67 -16.44 -11.96
C ILE A 259 -2.86 -15.54 -12.27
N LEU A 260 -3.34 -14.83 -11.26
CA LEU A 260 -4.59 -14.07 -11.37
C LEU A 260 -4.39 -12.58 -11.23
N LYS A 261 -4.70 -11.89 -12.33
CA LYS A 261 -4.84 -10.43 -12.46
C LYS A 261 -6.33 -10.09 -12.60
N PRO A 262 -7.02 -9.59 -11.57
CA PRO A 262 -8.46 -9.31 -11.65
C PRO A 262 -8.87 -8.45 -12.87
N SER A 263 -8.04 -7.47 -13.24
CA SER A 263 -8.23 -6.64 -14.44
C SER A 263 -8.24 -7.41 -15.77
N LEU A 264 -7.74 -8.65 -15.81
CA LEU A 264 -7.67 -9.50 -16.99
C LEU A 264 -8.54 -10.77 -16.90
N HIS A 265 -8.92 -11.18 -15.69
CA HIS A 265 -9.51 -12.50 -15.41
C HIS A 265 -10.93 -12.42 -14.83
N GLY A 266 -11.75 -11.53 -15.38
CA GLY A 266 -13.17 -11.40 -15.07
C GLY A 266 -13.48 -10.68 -13.76
N GLY A 267 -12.61 -9.77 -13.30
CA GLY A 267 -12.80 -9.01 -12.07
C GLY A 267 -12.48 -9.81 -10.80
N MET A 268 -12.96 -9.31 -9.67
CA MET A 268 -12.91 -9.98 -8.37
C MET A 268 -13.66 -11.31 -8.43
N ARG A 269 -14.90 -11.31 -8.91
CA ARG A 269 -15.71 -12.53 -9.03
C ARG A 269 -15.07 -13.56 -9.95
N GLY A 270 -14.58 -13.14 -11.13
CA GLY A 270 -13.92 -14.05 -12.06
C GLY A 270 -12.65 -14.67 -11.49
N SER A 271 -11.90 -13.90 -10.69
CA SER A 271 -10.71 -14.40 -9.97
C SER A 271 -11.09 -15.38 -8.86
N GLU A 272 -12.15 -15.11 -8.10
CA GLU A 272 -12.68 -16.03 -7.08
C GLU A 272 -13.12 -17.37 -7.71
N GLU A 273 -13.79 -17.33 -8.86
CA GLU A 273 -14.17 -18.53 -9.63
C GLU A 273 -12.94 -19.34 -10.05
N TRP A 274 -11.90 -18.68 -10.60
CA TRP A 274 -10.65 -19.36 -10.97
C TRP A 274 -9.99 -20.04 -9.77
N ILE A 275 -9.88 -19.34 -8.63
CA ILE A 275 -9.26 -19.87 -7.41
C ILE A 275 -10.05 -21.05 -6.86
N GLY A 276 -11.38 -20.96 -6.84
CA GLY A 276 -12.26 -22.05 -6.40
C GLY A 276 -12.03 -23.31 -7.24
N MET A 277 -12.13 -23.18 -8.56
CA MET A 277 -11.95 -24.31 -9.49
C MET A 277 -10.53 -24.89 -9.48
N ALA A 278 -9.51 -24.05 -9.29
CA ALA A 278 -8.12 -24.48 -9.16
C ALA A 278 -7.90 -25.27 -7.87
N ARG A 279 -8.43 -24.78 -6.73
CA ARG A 279 -8.34 -25.48 -5.43
C ARG A 279 -8.99 -26.85 -5.46
N GLU A 280 -10.16 -26.98 -6.10
CA GLU A 280 -10.85 -28.27 -6.30
C GLU A 280 -9.99 -29.30 -7.05
N ARG A 281 -9.03 -28.83 -7.85
CA ARG A 281 -8.12 -29.66 -8.66
C ARG A 281 -6.72 -29.78 -8.06
N GLY A 282 -6.48 -29.23 -6.87
CA GLY A 282 -5.16 -29.20 -6.25
C GLY A 282 -4.15 -28.29 -6.97
N ILE A 283 -4.63 -27.35 -7.79
CA ILE A 283 -3.81 -26.38 -8.52
C ILE A 283 -3.60 -25.16 -7.61
N GLY A 284 -2.33 -24.77 -7.42
CA GLY A 284 -2.00 -23.58 -6.64
C GLY A 284 -2.34 -22.29 -7.38
N SER A 285 -2.41 -21.17 -6.66
CA SER A 285 -2.64 -19.87 -7.30
C SER A 285 -2.02 -18.72 -6.52
N TRP A 286 -1.68 -17.64 -7.22
CA TRP A 286 -1.38 -16.35 -6.61
C TRP A 286 -1.96 -15.20 -7.42
N MET A 287 -2.14 -14.06 -6.77
CA MET A 287 -2.59 -12.83 -7.40
C MET A 287 -1.40 -11.95 -7.79
N THR A 288 -1.55 -11.22 -8.88
CA THR A 288 -0.57 -10.22 -9.33
C THR A 288 -1.29 -8.99 -9.88
N SER A 289 -0.62 -7.85 -9.79
CA SER A 289 -1.05 -6.62 -10.45
C SER A 289 -0.74 -6.69 -11.95
N ALA A 290 -1.66 -6.18 -12.78
CA ALA A 290 -1.45 -5.90 -14.21
C ALA A 290 -0.99 -4.45 -14.45
N LEU A 291 -0.18 -3.92 -13.53
CA LEU A 291 0.33 -2.55 -13.52
C LEU A 291 -0.76 -1.48 -13.32
N GLU A 292 -1.74 -1.77 -12.46
CA GLU A 292 -2.74 -0.80 -11.99
C GLU A 292 -2.11 0.33 -11.16
N SER A 293 -2.84 1.42 -11.02
CA SER A 293 -2.57 2.43 -9.99
C SER A 293 -2.71 1.82 -8.60
N ASN A 294 -2.40 2.63 -7.58
CA ASN A 294 -2.59 2.22 -6.20
C ASN A 294 -4.07 1.91 -5.85
N ILE A 295 -5.06 2.44 -6.58
CA ILE A 295 -6.48 2.07 -6.40
C ILE A 295 -6.68 0.58 -6.71
N GLY A 296 -6.31 0.15 -7.91
CA GLY A 296 -6.39 -1.25 -8.33
C GLY A 296 -5.49 -2.14 -7.48
N LEU A 297 -4.25 -1.75 -7.21
CA LEU A 297 -3.35 -2.53 -6.35
C LEU A 297 -3.93 -2.74 -4.94
N ASN A 298 -4.56 -1.72 -4.36
CA ASN A 298 -5.23 -1.83 -3.06
C ASN A 298 -6.38 -2.82 -3.14
N ALA A 299 -7.21 -2.73 -4.18
CA ALA A 299 -8.31 -3.65 -4.40
C ALA A 299 -7.84 -5.11 -4.57
N ILE A 300 -6.77 -5.35 -5.34
CA ILE A 300 -6.18 -6.69 -5.51
C ILE A 300 -5.61 -7.21 -4.18
N ALA A 301 -4.93 -6.38 -3.39
CA ALA A 301 -4.39 -6.78 -2.10
C ALA A 301 -5.50 -7.16 -1.11
N HIS A 302 -6.58 -6.38 -1.06
CA HIS A 302 -7.75 -6.70 -0.24
C HIS A 302 -8.44 -7.99 -0.71
N LEU A 303 -8.61 -8.18 -2.02
CA LEU A 303 -9.16 -9.42 -2.58
C LEU A 303 -8.27 -10.64 -2.24
N CYS A 304 -6.95 -10.48 -2.37
CA CYS A 304 -5.97 -11.51 -2.02
C CYS A 304 -6.14 -11.96 -0.56
N ALA A 305 -6.16 -11.01 0.38
CA ALA A 305 -6.38 -11.30 1.80
C ALA A 305 -7.75 -11.95 2.07
N LYS A 306 -8.81 -11.51 1.38
CA LYS A 306 -10.16 -12.08 1.51
C LYS A 306 -10.20 -13.54 1.05
N VAL A 307 -9.61 -13.84 -0.10
CA VAL A 307 -9.77 -15.14 -0.76
C VAL A 307 -8.80 -16.21 -0.24
N TYR A 308 -7.55 -15.83 0.07
CA TYR A 308 -6.57 -16.76 0.64
C TYR A 308 -6.65 -16.87 2.16
N GLY A 309 -7.27 -15.89 2.83
CA GLY A 309 -7.44 -15.88 4.27
C GLY A 309 -6.16 -15.45 5.02
N PRO A 310 -6.12 -15.65 6.35
CA PRO A 310 -5.01 -15.23 7.18
C PRO A 310 -3.74 -16.05 6.91
N ALA A 311 -2.58 -15.51 7.29
CA ALA A 311 -1.30 -16.22 7.24
C ALA A 311 -0.88 -16.72 5.83
N ILE A 312 -1.13 -15.90 4.81
CA ILE A 312 -0.63 -16.13 3.45
C ILE A 312 0.89 -16.35 3.50
N SER A 313 1.34 -17.50 3.00
CA SER A 313 2.76 -17.89 2.95
C SER A 313 3.36 -17.74 1.56
N LEU A 314 2.60 -18.08 0.51
CA LEU A 314 3.07 -17.99 -0.87
C LEU A 314 3.22 -16.53 -1.32
N PRO A 315 4.42 -16.09 -1.76
CA PRO A 315 4.61 -14.75 -2.29
C PRO A 315 3.68 -14.42 -3.47
N GLN A 316 3.08 -13.23 -3.42
CA GLN A 316 2.14 -12.70 -4.41
C GLN A 316 2.83 -11.66 -5.32
N GLY A 317 2.31 -11.50 -6.54
CA GLY A 317 2.75 -10.50 -7.52
C GLY A 317 2.30 -9.07 -7.22
N LEU A 318 2.31 -8.68 -5.94
CA LEU A 318 1.87 -7.35 -5.48
C LEU A 318 3.05 -6.44 -5.12
N GLY A 319 4.29 -6.91 -5.38
CA GLY A 319 5.52 -6.12 -5.20
C GLY A 319 5.75 -5.06 -6.27
N THR A 320 4.82 -4.93 -7.22
CA THR A 320 4.75 -3.82 -8.18
C THR A 320 4.24 -2.52 -7.53
N GLY A 321 4.12 -2.41 -6.22
CA GLY A 321 3.69 -1.16 -5.57
C GLY A 321 4.60 0.03 -5.89
N LEU A 322 4.00 1.20 -6.13
CA LEU A 322 4.67 2.49 -6.36
C LEU A 322 5.32 2.68 -7.76
N LEU A 323 4.74 2.11 -8.81
CA LEU A 323 5.20 2.22 -10.21
C LEU A 323 5.24 3.64 -10.75
N PHE A 324 4.31 4.50 -10.33
CA PHE A 324 4.10 5.80 -10.97
C PHE A 324 4.68 6.96 -10.15
N THR A 325 5.22 7.98 -10.82
CA THR A 325 5.68 9.24 -10.19
C THR A 325 4.51 10.06 -9.65
N ASP A 326 3.36 9.94 -10.31
CA ASP A 326 2.12 10.68 -10.07
C ASP A 326 0.97 9.76 -9.63
N ASN A 327 1.30 8.68 -8.90
CA ASN A 327 0.32 7.70 -8.43
C ASN A 327 -0.75 8.30 -7.50
N ILE A 328 -1.86 7.58 -7.33
CA ILE A 328 -2.92 7.94 -6.38
C ILE A 328 -2.54 7.45 -4.98
N ALA A 329 -2.79 8.24 -3.94
CA ALA A 329 -2.49 7.82 -2.59
C ALA A 329 -3.46 6.71 -2.14
N MET A 330 -2.91 5.62 -1.61
CA MET A 330 -3.65 4.55 -0.91
C MET A 330 -2.85 4.12 0.32
N PRO A 331 -3.49 3.54 1.35
CA PRO A 331 -2.82 3.14 2.58
C PRO A 331 -1.90 1.91 2.42
N LEU A 332 -1.15 1.79 1.32
CA LEU A 332 -0.29 0.66 1.02
C LEU A 332 1.18 0.97 1.29
N LYS A 333 1.90 0.02 1.89
CA LYS A 333 3.35 0.13 2.09
C LYS A 333 4.06 -1.21 2.07
N ILE A 334 5.22 -1.24 1.44
CA ILE A 334 6.14 -2.38 1.46
C ILE A 334 7.06 -2.27 2.69
N LYS A 335 7.20 -3.37 3.44
CA LYS A 335 8.17 -3.55 4.53
C LYS A 335 8.78 -4.94 4.40
N GLY A 336 10.07 -5.04 4.13
CA GLY A 336 10.65 -6.34 3.79
C GLY A 336 10.08 -6.85 2.46
N ASP A 337 9.80 -8.14 2.45
CA ASP A 337 9.07 -8.87 1.42
C ASP A 337 7.54 -8.82 1.59
N ARG A 338 6.98 -7.87 2.34
CA ARG A 338 5.54 -7.83 2.62
C ARG A 338 4.89 -6.51 2.25
N LEU A 339 3.71 -6.60 1.63
CA LEU A 339 2.78 -5.49 1.44
C LEU A 339 1.87 -5.37 2.67
N TRP A 340 1.76 -4.16 3.22
CA TRP A 340 0.98 -3.85 4.41
C TRP A 340 -0.04 -2.74 4.11
N THR A 341 -1.17 -2.79 4.80
CA THR A 341 -2.00 -1.60 5.01
C THR A 341 -1.43 -0.76 6.17
N GLU A 342 -1.24 0.55 5.95
CA GLU A 342 -0.94 1.52 7.00
C GLU A 342 -2.17 2.36 7.36
N ASP A 343 -2.21 2.85 8.61
CA ASP A 343 -3.18 3.87 8.98
C ASP A 343 -2.89 5.14 8.15
N SER A 344 -3.87 5.61 7.40
CA SER A 344 -3.86 6.90 6.70
C SER A 344 -4.73 7.92 7.43
N MET A 345 -4.58 9.20 7.09
CA MET A 345 -5.44 10.24 7.64
C MET A 345 -6.91 10.01 7.25
N ASP A 346 -7.15 9.64 6.00
CA ASP A 346 -8.50 9.37 5.50
C ASP A 346 -9.13 8.18 6.26
N SER A 347 -8.41 7.08 6.44
CA SER A 347 -8.91 5.93 7.20
C SER A 347 -9.20 6.27 8.67
N PHE A 348 -8.43 7.19 9.26
CA PHE A 348 -8.70 7.66 10.62
C PHE A 348 -9.91 8.59 10.67
N LEU A 349 -10.10 9.46 9.67
CA LEU A 349 -11.25 10.35 9.59
C LEU A 349 -12.55 9.54 9.37
N GLU A 350 -12.51 8.52 8.52
CA GLU A 350 -13.60 7.56 8.34
C GLU A 350 -13.97 6.90 9.68
N GLU A 351 -13.01 6.28 10.37
CA GLU A 351 -13.22 5.68 11.70
C GLU A 351 -13.67 6.74 12.74
N TRP A 352 -13.20 7.98 12.63
CA TRP A 352 -13.58 9.06 13.54
C TRP A 352 -15.02 9.50 13.36
N HIS A 353 -15.53 9.50 12.13
CA HIS A 353 -16.88 9.96 11.78
C HIS A 353 -17.94 8.86 11.75
N ASP A 354 -17.56 7.59 11.89
CA ASP A 354 -18.53 6.50 12.03
C ASP A 354 -19.34 6.55 13.35
N ASP A 355 -20.36 5.70 13.45
CA ASP A 355 -21.23 5.58 14.62
C ASP A 355 -20.58 4.87 15.82
N SER A 356 -19.39 4.27 15.67
CA SER A 356 -18.69 3.63 16.77
C SER A 356 -18.26 4.69 17.80
N PRO A 357 -18.50 4.48 19.10
CA PRO A 357 -18.04 5.41 20.13
C PRO A 357 -16.52 5.35 20.36
N THR A 358 -15.84 4.43 19.67
CA THR A 358 -14.42 4.13 19.88
C THR A 358 -13.63 4.13 18.57
N VAL A 359 -12.35 4.48 18.68
CA VAL A 359 -11.35 4.32 17.63
C VAL A 359 -10.23 3.40 18.11
N THR A 360 -9.56 2.73 17.18
CA THR A 360 -8.45 1.84 17.47
C THR A 360 -7.13 2.62 17.43
N VAL A 361 -6.39 2.59 18.53
CA VAL A 361 -5.03 3.14 18.61
C VAL A 361 -4.06 2.02 18.93
N ARG A 362 -2.79 2.16 18.55
CA ARG A 362 -1.73 1.21 18.91
C ARG A 362 -0.87 1.77 20.02
N THR A 363 -0.58 0.96 21.04
CA THR A 363 0.33 1.36 22.12
C THR A 363 1.72 1.65 21.54
N SER A 364 2.42 2.65 22.09
CA SER A 364 3.83 2.86 21.78
C SER A 364 4.59 1.64 22.29
N GLY A 365 5.14 0.81 21.41
CA GLY A 365 5.77 -0.49 21.71
C GLY A 365 7.06 -0.43 22.53
N SER A 366 7.14 0.40 23.56
CA SER A 366 8.29 0.52 24.47
C SER A 366 8.55 -0.75 25.30
N THR A 367 7.63 -1.72 25.29
CA THR A 367 7.73 -3.01 26.00
C THR A 367 7.49 -4.24 25.11
N GLY A 368 7.44 -4.09 23.77
CA GLY A 368 7.19 -5.18 22.82
C GLY A 368 6.37 -4.78 21.59
N HIS A 369 5.80 -5.76 20.87
CA HIS A 369 4.92 -5.50 19.73
C HIS A 369 3.73 -4.60 20.11
N PRO A 370 3.47 -3.49 19.39
CA PRO A 370 2.33 -2.61 19.62
C PRO A 370 1.01 -3.38 19.68
N LYS A 371 0.22 -3.18 20.75
CA LYS A 371 -1.08 -3.84 20.89
C LYS A 371 -2.21 -2.87 20.51
N PRO A 372 -3.30 -3.36 19.87
CA PRO A 372 -4.48 -2.55 19.63
C PRO A 372 -5.15 -2.21 20.97
N LEU A 373 -5.54 -0.95 21.11
CA LEU A 373 -6.27 -0.39 22.23
C LEU A 373 -7.47 0.36 21.68
N ARG A 374 -8.69 -0.03 22.05
CA ARG A 374 -9.89 0.74 21.72
C ARG A 374 -10.03 1.91 22.70
N VAL A 375 -10.22 3.10 22.16
CA VAL A 375 -10.30 4.34 22.92
C VAL A 375 -11.59 5.06 22.58
N GLU A 376 -12.29 5.55 23.59
CA GLU A 376 -13.47 6.39 23.41
C GLU A 376 -13.14 7.72 22.71
N LYS A 377 -13.87 8.05 21.63
CA LYS A 377 -13.74 9.32 20.90
C LYS A 377 -13.92 10.53 21.82
N SER A 378 -14.83 10.44 22.79
CA SER A 378 -15.08 11.48 23.82
C SER A 378 -13.83 11.79 24.67
N ARG A 379 -13.03 10.78 25.03
CA ARG A 379 -11.79 10.98 25.80
C ARG A 379 -10.69 11.59 24.95
N MET A 380 -10.62 11.24 23.66
CA MET A 380 -9.71 11.90 22.73
C MET A 380 -10.07 13.37 22.54
N LEU A 381 -11.34 13.70 22.38
CA LEU A 381 -11.82 15.10 22.33
C LEU A 381 -11.47 15.87 23.60
N ALA A 382 -11.69 15.29 24.78
CA ALA A 382 -11.30 15.91 26.05
C ALA A 382 -9.79 16.19 26.11
N SER A 383 -8.95 15.23 25.71
CA SER A 383 -7.49 15.40 25.65
C SER A 383 -7.05 16.49 24.66
N ALA A 384 -7.72 16.52 23.50
CA ALA A 384 -7.49 17.54 22.47
C ALA A 384 -7.84 18.94 22.99
N ARG A 385 -9.03 19.11 23.59
CA ARG A 385 -9.48 20.36 24.20
C ARG A 385 -8.51 20.86 25.26
N THR A 386 -8.08 20.00 26.18
CA THR A 386 -7.08 20.35 27.21
C THR A 386 -5.78 20.86 26.58
N THR A 387 -5.30 20.20 25.52
CA THR A 387 -4.09 20.65 24.81
C THR A 387 -4.29 22.01 24.14
N CYS A 388 -5.38 22.18 23.39
CA CYS A 388 -5.69 23.41 22.69
C CYS A 388 -5.90 24.59 23.65
N ASP A 389 -6.56 24.39 24.78
CA ASP A 389 -6.77 25.42 25.80
C ASP A 389 -5.46 25.83 26.47
N TYR A 390 -4.61 24.86 26.83
CA TYR A 390 -3.32 25.15 27.45
C TYR A 390 -2.40 25.94 26.52
N LEU A 391 -2.38 25.58 25.23
CA LEU A 391 -1.61 26.28 24.20
C LEU A 391 -2.34 27.50 23.64
N GLN A 392 -3.55 27.80 24.12
CA GLN A 392 -4.39 28.92 23.68
C GLN A 392 -4.60 28.98 22.16
N LEU A 393 -4.71 27.81 21.51
CA LEU A 393 -4.92 27.70 20.06
C LEU A 393 -6.31 28.25 19.68
N GLN A 394 -6.34 28.99 18.57
CA GLN A 394 -7.51 29.68 18.07
C GLN A 394 -8.02 29.08 16.75
N PRO A 395 -9.33 29.12 16.48
CA PRO A 395 -9.88 28.72 15.18
C PRO A 395 -9.21 29.40 14.00
N GLY A 396 -9.00 28.67 12.91
CA GLY A 396 -8.37 29.16 11.68
C GLY A 396 -6.84 29.19 11.69
N GLN A 397 -6.19 29.02 12.84
CA GLN A 397 -4.73 28.83 12.92
C GLN A 397 -4.30 27.53 12.25
N THR A 398 -3.04 27.47 11.81
CA THR A 398 -2.47 26.32 11.09
C THR A 398 -1.79 25.33 12.04
N ALA A 399 -2.00 24.04 11.80
CA ALA A 399 -1.37 22.96 12.55
C ALA A 399 -0.65 21.98 11.61
N LEU A 400 0.61 21.65 11.91
CA LEU A 400 1.43 20.75 11.08
C LEU A 400 1.26 19.29 11.53
N LEU A 401 0.75 18.45 10.63
CA LEU A 401 0.80 16.99 10.75
C LEU A 401 2.04 16.46 10.00
N CYS A 402 3.10 16.18 10.75
CA CYS A 402 4.33 15.52 10.29
C CYS A 402 4.60 14.19 11.02
N MET A 403 3.57 13.63 11.65
CA MET A 403 3.62 12.41 12.45
C MET A 403 2.86 11.29 11.75
N LYS A 404 3.35 10.05 11.82
CA LYS A 404 2.67 8.89 11.24
C LYS A 404 1.31 8.66 11.90
N MET A 405 0.26 8.45 11.10
CA MET A 405 -1.10 8.21 11.58
C MET A 405 -1.27 6.89 12.37
N GLY A 406 -0.35 5.94 12.19
CA GLY A 406 -0.33 4.71 13.01
C GLY A 406 -0.05 4.93 14.50
N TYR A 407 0.42 6.11 14.90
CA TYR A 407 0.67 6.44 16.31
C TYR A 407 -0.35 7.45 16.84
N ILE A 408 -0.59 7.40 18.15
CA ILE A 408 -1.49 8.33 18.86
C ILE A 408 -1.16 9.80 18.58
N ALA A 409 0.12 10.14 18.37
CA ALA A 409 0.55 11.51 18.10
C ALA A 409 -0.06 12.07 16.81
N GLY A 410 -0.05 11.29 15.72
CA GLY A 410 -0.66 11.67 14.44
C GLY A 410 -2.17 11.81 14.56
N LYS A 411 -2.84 10.78 15.12
CA LYS A 411 -4.29 10.79 15.37
C LYS A 411 -4.72 11.99 16.21
N MET A 412 -4.02 12.28 17.31
CA MET A 412 -4.35 13.42 18.17
C MET A 412 -4.07 14.78 17.54
N MET A 413 -3.16 14.90 16.56
CA MET A 413 -3.02 16.13 15.79
C MET A 413 -4.26 16.40 14.92
N VAL A 414 -4.81 15.36 14.30
CA VAL A 414 -6.08 15.46 13.56
C VAL A 414 -7.23 15.83 14.50
N VAL A 415 -7.38 15.13 15.63
CA VAL A 415 -8.46 15.42 16.61
C VAL A 415 -8.38 16.84 17.17
N ARG A 416 -7.18 17.36 17.46
CA ARG A 416 -6.99 18.75 17.90
C ARG A 416 -7.41 19.75 16.83
N SER A 417 -7.08 19.46 15.57
CA SER A 417 -7.49 20.30 14.45
C SER A 417 -8.99 20.30 14.25
N LEU A 418 -9.66 19.16 14.42
CA LEU A 418 -11.12 19.07 14.40
C LEU A 418 -11.74 19.85 15.57
N GLU A 419 -11.30 19.58 16.80
CA GLU A 419 -11.84 20.19 18.03
C GLU A 419 -11.70 21.72 18.06
N ARG A 420 -10.58 22.26 17.55
CA ARG A 420 -10.32 23.72 17.55
C ARG A 420 -10.52 24.38 16.19
N ARG A 421 -10.98 23.65 15.17
CA ARG A 421 -11.14 24.14 13.78
C ARG A 421 -9.84 24.75 13.22
N LEU A 422 -8.73 24.04 13.39
CA LEU A 422 -7.43 24.42 12.84
C LEU A 422 -7.33 24.00 11.38
N LYS A 423 -6.55 24.74 10.60
CA LYS A 423 -6.18 24.38 9.22
C LYS A 423 -4.99 23.41 9.27
N LEU A 424 -5.24 22.14 8.98
CA LEU A 424 -4.19 21.12 9.02
C LEU A 424 -3.31 21.17 7.76
N ILE A 425 -2.01 21.32 7.95
CA ILE A 425 -0.98 21.21 6.91
C ILE A 425 -0.37 19.81 7.05
N THR A 426 -0.46 18.99 6.00
CA THR A 426 0.05 17.62 6.01
C THR A 426 1.32 17.52 5.20
N VAL A 427 2.36 16.92 5.78
CA VAL A 427 3.63 16.63 5.11
C VAL A 427 4.01 15.16 5.32
N ALA A 428 4.97 14.66 4.54
CA ALA A 428 5.49 13.32 4.75
C ALA A 428 6.09 13.19 6.18
N PRO A 429 5.81 12.10 6.91
CA PRO A 429 6.33 11.91 8.26
C PRO A 429 7.76 11.33 8.23
N ASP A 430 8.68 12.12 7.71
CA ASP A 430 10.11 11.81 7.58
C ASP A 430 10.97 12.62 8.57
N GLY A 431 12.29 12.60 8.37
CA GLY A 431 13.26 13.29 9.22
C GLY A 431 13.38 14.79 8.97
N HIS A 432 12.86 15.33 7.87
CA HIS A 432 12.97 16.73 7.43
C HIS A 432 11.59 17.34 7.11
N PRO A 433 10.65 17.34 8.07
CA PRO A 433 9.26 17.69 7.79
C PRO A 433 9.03 19.17 7.45
N LEU A 434 10.04 20.03 7.62
CA LEU A 434 9.95 21.45 7.28
C LEU A 434 10.51 21.77 5.89
N ALA A 435 11.21 20.83 5.24
CA ALA A 435 11.88 21.07 3.96
C ALA A 435 10.93 21.58 2.86
N THR A 436 9.74 21.00 2.75
CA THR A 436 8.72 21.40 1.75
C THR A 436 7.98 22.69 2.11
N LEU A 437 8.16 23.20 3.34
CA LEU A 437 7.49 24.40 3.84
C LEU A 437 8.41 25.63 3.83
N VAL A 438 9.69 25.47 3.48
CA VAL A 438 10.63 26.59 3.36
C VAL A 438 10.08 27.63 2.38
N GLY A 439 10.06 28.89 2.82
CA GLY A 439 9.49 30.01 2.05
C GLY A 439 7.97 30.20 2.21
N GLN A 440 7.28 29.31 2.93
CA GLN A 440 5.86 29.45 3.27
C GLN A 440 5.69 30.01 4.70
N PRO A 441 4.51 30.54 5.05
CA PRO A 441 4.22 30.95 6.43
C PRO A 441 4.35 29.79 7.42
N ALA A 442 5.02 30.03 8.55
CA ALA A 442 5.19 29.04 9.60
C ALA A 442 3.86 28.53 10.17
N PRO A 443 3.74 27.22 10.47
CA PRO A 443 2.59 26.71 11.17
C PRO A 443 2.53 27.32 12.58
N HIS A 444 1.31 27.62 13.05
CA HIS A 444 1.13 28.12 14.42
C HIS A 444 1.39 27.02 15.44
N PHE A 445 1.05 25.77 15.10
CA PHE A 445 1.20 24.63 15.98
C PHE A 445 1.88 23.46 15.26
N ALA A 446 2.91 22.88 15.86
CA ALA A 446 3.56 21.67 15.35
C ALA A 446 3.87 20.69 16.47
N ALA A 447 3.73 19.39 16.18
CA ALA A 447 4.13 18.32 17.07
C ALA A 447 5.18 17.45 16.38
N MET A 448 6.39 17.38 16.94
CA MET A 448 7.55 16.73 16.33
C MET A 448 8.22 15.76 17.30
N VAL A 449 8.92 14.76 16.76
CA VAL A 449 9.84 13.92 17.57
C VAL A 449 11.23 14.56 17.68
N PRO A 450 12.03 14.23 18.70
CA PRO A 450 13.37 14.78 18.85
C PRO A 450 14.24 14.67 17.59
N LEU A 451 14.19 13.53 16.88
CA LEU A 451 14.97 13.34 15.65
C LEU A 451 14.62 14.35 14.54
N GLN A 452 13.33 14.68 14.37
CA GLN A 452 12.90 15.68 13.39
C GLN A 452 13.40 17.07 13.77
N VAL A 453 13.31 17.41 15.06
CA VAL A 453 13.82 18.70 15.58
C VAL A 453 15.34 18.78 15.42
N TYR A 454 16.06 17.71 15.75
CA TYR A 454 17.51 17.62 15.59
C TYR A 454 17.93 17.89 14.14
N ASN A 455 17.32 17.17 13.19
CA ASN A 455 17.62 17.32 11.77
C ASN A 455 17.30 18.72 11.25
N SER A 456 16.12 19.26 11.58
CA SER A 456 15.75 20.63 11.18
C SER A 456 16.66 21.70 11.80
N LEU A 457 17.29 21.45 12.95
CA LEU A 457 18.31 22.36 13.51
C LEU A 457 19.63 22.38 12.70
N GLN A 458 19.94 21.30 11.96
CA GLN A 458 21.16 21.20 11.15
C GLN A 458 21.05 21.91 9.79
N VAL A 459 19.83 22.19 9.32
CA VAL A 459 19.58 22.84 8.03
C VAL A 459 19.14 24.29 8.27
N ALA A 460 19.83 25.26 7.69
CA ALA A 460 19.65 26.68 8.02
C ALA A 460 18.21 27.18 7.76
N GLU A 461 17.63 26.79 6.62
CA GLU A 461 16.30 27.16 6.18
C GLU A 461 15.22 26.52 7.07
N GLU A 462 15.37 25.23 7.38
CA GLU A 462 14.45 24.53 8.29
C GLU A 462 14.55 25.08 9.72
N ARG A 463 15.77 25.38 10.20
CA ARG A 463 15.99 26.00 11.50
C ARG A 463 15.29 27.35 11.59
N GLN A 464 15.36 28.15 10.53
CA GLN A 464 14.67 29.44 10.47
C GLN A 464 13.15 29.25 10.52
N MET A 465 12.62 28.26 9.80
CA MET A 465 11.20 27.89 9.85
C MET A 465 10.77 27.42 11.24
N LEU A 466 11.56 26.53 11.85
CA LEU A 466 11.34 26.00 13.20
C LEU A 466 11.26 27.12 14.26
N ARG A 467 12.10 28.16 14.13
CA ARG A 467 12.09 29.35 15.00
C ARG A 467 10.80 30.16 14.92
N GLN A 468 10.11 30.11 13.78
CA GLN A 468 8.88 30.88 13.52
C GLN A 468 7.60 30.16 13.98
N ILE A 469 7.67 28.87 14.31
CA ILE A 469 6.53 28.11 14.82
C ILE A 469 6.11 28.68 16.18
N THR A 470 4.84 29.10 16.31
CA THR A 470 4.34 29.74 17.54
C THR A 470 4.34 28.78 18.73
N HIS A 471 3.85 27.56 18.53
CA HIS A 471 3.83 26.48 19.52
C HIS A 471 4.40 25.20 18.93
N LEU A 472 5.66 24.91 19.26
CA LEU A 472 6.30 23.63 18.97
C LEU A 472 6.22 22.73 20.21
N ILE A 473 5.61 21.56 20.06
CA ILE A 473 5.68 20.51 21.07
C ILE A 473 6.59 19.38 20.59
N ILE A 474 7.46 18.92 21.48
CA ILE A 474 8.42 17.85 21.24
C ILE A 474 8.05 16.68 22.15
N GLY A 475 7.80 15.52 21.56
CA GLY A 475 7.31 14.34 22.27
C GLY A 475 7.78 13.02 21.68
N GLY A 476 7.47 11.91 22.37
CA GLY A 476 7.83 10.56 21.90
C GLY A 476 9.28 10.15 22.14
N GLY A 477 10.09 10.96 22.81
CA GLY A 477 11.45 10.64 23.21
C GLY A 477 12.05 11.68 24.16
N SER A 478 13.21 11.37 24.73
CA SER A 478 13.98 12.33 25.53
C SER A 478 14.58 13.40 24.63
N ILE A 479 14.69 14.62 25.16
CA ILE A 479 15.39 15.74 24.54
C ILE A 479 16.76 15.79 25.22
N ASP A 480 17.83 15.70 24.44
CA ASP A 480 19.19 15.78 24.98
C ASP A 480 19.57 17.22 25.37
N ALA A 481 20.64 17.35 26.16
CA ALA A 481 21.08 18.62 26.70
C ALA A 481 21.56 19.61 25.61
N ASP A 482 22.05 19.11 24.47
CA ASP A 482 22.53 19.96 23.39
C ASP A 482 21.36 20.60 22.64
N MET A 483 20.37 19.80 22.28
CA MET A 483 19.13 20.28 21.68
C MET A 483 18.41 21.29 22.59
N GLU A 484 18.36 21.02 23.90
CA GLU A 484 17.78 21.94 24.87
C GLU A 484 18.53 23.29 24.93
N ARG A 485 19.87 23.29 24.80
CA ARG A 485 20.64 24.54 24.68
C ARG A 485 20.29 25.30 23.41
N GLN A 486 20.23 24.61 22.26
CA GLN A 486 19.95 25.24 20.98
C GLN A 486 18.54 25.85 20.90
N LEU A 487 17.56 25.23 21.55
CA LEU A 487 16.15 25.67 21.56
C LEU A 487 15.86 26.79 22.57
N ARG A 488 16.73 27.01 23.56
CA ARG A 488 16.50 27.96 24.65
C ARG A 488 16.22 29.39 24.17
N ASP A 489 16.98 29.82 23.17
CA ASP A 489 16.93 31.17 22.60
C ASP A 489 15.97 31.28 21.40
N PHE A 490 15.02 30.34 21.28
CA PHE A 490 13.95 30.45 20.30
C PHE A 490 12.93 31.49 20.78
N PRO A 491 12.45 32.37 19.87
CA PRO A 491 11.57 33.48 20.25
C PRO A 491 10.16 33.00 20.64
N ASN A 492 9.75 31.85 20.13
CA ASN A 492 8.42 31.27 20.31
C ASN A 492 8.42 30.08 21.26
N ALA A 493 7.26 29.49 21.48
CA ALA A 493 7.05 28.47 22.48
C ALA A 493 7.48 27.08 22.06
N VAL A 494 8.52 26.57 22.72
CA VAL A 494 8.98 25.19 22.57
C VAL A 494 8.73 24.43 23.87
N TRP A 495 8.03 23.32 23.77
CA TRP A 495 7.63 22.51 24.92
C TRP A 495 8.14 21.08 24.80
N SER A 496 8.67 20.53 25.87
CA SER A 496 8.77 19.09 26.04
C SER A 496 7.45 18.56 26.57
N THR A 497 6.98 17.44 26.02
CA THR A 497 5.72 16.81 26.44
C THR A 497 5.98 15.52 27.21
N TYR A 498 5.17 15.28 28.25
CA TYR A 498 5.10 14.01 28.95
C TYR A 498 3.72 13.40 28.76
N GLY A 499 3.68 12.17 28.25
CA GLY A 499 2.47 11.53 27.81
C GLY A 499 2.69 10.15 27.21
N MET A 500 1.66 9.32 27.22
CA MET A 500 1.67 7.96 26.66
C MET A 500 0.42 7.73 25.82
N THR A 501 0.39 6.63 25.05
CA THR A 501 -0.80 6.26 24.27
C THR A 501 -2.01 6.03 25.19
N GLU A 502 -1.80 5.40 26.33
CA GLU A 502 -2.81 5.09 27.35
C GLU A 502 -3.46 6.35 27.93
N THR A 503 -2.75 7.48 27.90
CA THR A 503 -3.25 8.78 28.34
C THR A 503 -3.67 9.68 27.18
N LEU A 504 -3.77 9.16 25.96
CA LEU A 504 -4.25 9.89 24.78
C LEU A 504 -3.45 11.16 24.52
N SER A 505 -2.12 11.02 24.53
CA SER A 505 -1.13 12.10 24.49
C SER A 505 -0.81 12.71 25.85
N HIS A 506 -1.12 13.98 26.10
CA HIS A 506 -0.38 14.83 27.03
C HIS A 506 -0.95 14.76 28.44
N ILE A 507 -0.06 14.61 29.42
CA ILE A 507 -0.36 14.71 30.84
C ILE A 507 0.24 15.99 31.40
N ALA A 508 1.48 16.32 30.99
CA ALA A 508 2.20 17.48 31.46
C ALA A 508 3.12 18.05 30.37
N LEU A 509 3.39 19.36 30.43
CA LEU A 509 4.29 20.05 29.52
C LEU A 509 5.37 20.79 30.31
N ARG A 510 6.58 20.87 29.76
CA ARG A 510 7.70 21.65 30.28
C ARG A 510 8.14 22.65 29.22
N ARG A 511 8.15 23.94 29.56
CA ARG A 511 8.63 24.99 28.66
C ARG A 511 10.16 24.93 28.54
N ILE A 512 10.68 24.89 27.32
CA ILE A 512 12.13 24.81 27.04
C ILE A 512 12.68 26.18 26.65
N SER A 513 11.93 26.96 25.87
CA SER A 513 12.38 28.22 25.29
C SER A 513 11.81 29.46 25.99
N GLY A 514 12.57 30.55 25.91
CA GLY A 514 12.16 31.88 26.36
C GLY A 514 12.23 32.08 27.88
N PRO A 515 11.80 33.26 28.37
CA PRO A 515 11.91 33.63 29.78
C PRO A 515 11.04 32.77 30.71
N GLU A 516 9.99 32.14 30.18
CA GLU A 516 9.12 31.22 30.90
C GLU A 516 9.63 29.77 30.90
N ALA A 517 10.85 29.52 30.40
CA ALA A 517 11.46 28.20 30.44
C ALA A 517 11.55 27.65 31.86
N SER A 518 11.32 26.35 32.00
CA SER A 518 11.24 25.67 33.29
C SER A 518 11.96 24.34 33.24
N LEU A 519 12.57 23.97 34.37
CA LEU A 519 13.13 22.64 34.59
C LEU A 519 12.05 21.60 34.95
N TRP A 520 10.81 22.04 35.17
CA TRP A 520 9.73 21.21 35.72
C TRP A 520 8.58 21.07 34.73
N TYR A 521 8.03 19.86 34.64
CA TYR A 521 6.78 19.61 33.96
C TYR A 521 5.60 20.11 34.80
N THR A 522 4.70 20.84 34.14
CA THR A 522 3.44 21.31 34.73
C THR A 522 2.30 20.42 34.25
N PRO A 523 1.54 19.76 35.15
CA PRO A 523 0.37 18.98 34.77
C PRO A 523 -0.71 19.86 34.12
N MET A 524 -1.34 19.37 33.07
CA MET A 524 -2.47 20.06 32.44
C MET A 524 -3.73 19.94 33.32
N ARG A 525 -4.47 21.04 33.52
CA ARG A 525 -5.67 21.06 34.40
C ARG A 525 -6.73 20.06 33.91
N GLY A 526 -7.33 19.30 34.83
CA GLY A 526 -8.38 18.29 34.56
C GLY A 526 -7.98 16.82 34.79
N ARG A 527 -6.69 16.51 35.02
CA ARG A 527 -6.19 15.14 35.27
C ARG A 527 -5.43 15.01 36.61
N GLN A 528 -6.04 15.47 37.70
CA GLN A 528 -5.37 15.61 39.00
C GLN A 528 -5.14 14.31 39.79
N ARG A 529 -5.58 13.13 39.32
CA ARG A 529 -5.30 11.87 40.01
C ARG A 529 -4.13 11.12 39.35
N GLN A 530 -2.89 11.62 39.51
CA GLN A 530 -1.63 10.83 39.60
C GLN A 530 -0.32 11.61 39.35
N ALA A 531 -0.34 12.87 38.90
CA ALA A 531 0.91 13.59 38.65
C ALA A 531 1.50 14.21 39.94
N GLN A 532 2.26 13.43 40.71
CA GLN A 532 3.23 14.01 41.65
C GLN A 532 4.33 14.73 40.85
N ARG A 533 4.77 15.90 41.33
CA ARG A 533 5.92 16.64 40.78
C ARG A 533 7.15 15.70 40.76
N ARG A 534 7.45 15.10 39.61
CA ARG A 534 8.64 14.25 39.44
C ARG A 534 9.71 15.01 38.66
N ARG A 535 10.90 15.08 39.26
CA ARG A 535 12.17 15.28 38.55
C ARG A 535 12.54 13.93 37.95
N LEU A 536 12.83 13.84 36.65
CA LEU A 536 13.55 12.66 36.15
C LEU A 536 15.03 12.79 36.55
N PRO A 537 15.73 11.68 36.83
CA PRO A 537 17.15 11.71 37.19
C PRO A 537 17.94 12.35 36.05
N ARG A 538 18.94 13.18 36.42
CA ARG A 538 20.04 13.42 35.50
C ARG A 538 20.84 12.12 35.48
N ASP A 539 20.91 11.48 34.33
CA ASP A 539 22.07 10.76 33.82
C ASP A 539 21.94 10.68 32.29
#